data_AF-A0A2G5T6U0-F1
#
_entry.id   AF-A0A2G5T6U0-F1
#
_cell.length_a   1.000
_cell.length_b   1.000
_cell.length_c   1.000
_cell.angle_alpha   90.00
_cell.angle_beta   90.00
_cell.angle_gamma   90.00
#
_symmetry.space_group_name_H-M   'P 1'
#
loop_
_entity.id
_entity.type
_entity.pdbx_description
1 polymer ?
#
loop_
_entity_poly.entity_id
_entity_poly.type
_entity_poly.pdbx_seq_one_letter_code
_entity_poly.pdbx_strand_id
1 'polypeptide(L)'
;MWSGFCFQKHRELRSQGATLDLEDDKNMRKLNETCEEFLECSTQFKCGGTEKDVENIDEAVSYCHVVAFHVSPGYLDCIDKVDTKNSTCVQGWNPFPDFEGTEEEKAVKQKEACRNFFGKDGCLEKEISDMCSVELWKDFKKHYLALNKIIEACDFD
;
A
#
# COMPACT_ATOMS: atom_id res chain seq x y z
N MET A 1 25.69 15.04 7.59
CA MET A 1 25.32 13.98 8.55
C MET A 1 23.98 13.31 8.20
N TRP A 2 23.06 14.01 7.52
CA TRP A 2 21.78 13.49 7.03
C TRP A 2 21.85 12.23 6.15
N SER A 3 22.89 12.03 5.35
CA SER A 3 23.02 10.84 4.48
C SER A 3 23.10 9.52 5.26
N GLY A 4 23.75 9.50 6.44
CA GLY A 4 23.84 8.29 7.28
C GLY A 4 22.52 7.99 8.00
N PHE A 5 21.83 9.03 8.46
CA PHE A 5 20.49 8.92 9.05
C PHE A 5 19.47 8.40 8.02
N CYS A 6 19.46 8.98 6.81
CA CYS A 6 18.51 8.57 5.78
C CYS A 6 18.72 7.13 5.32
N PHE A 7 19.98 6.72 5.19
CA PHE A 7 20.31 5.33 4.89
C PHE A 7 19.78 4.36 5.97
N GLN A 8 19.92 4.73 7.25
CA GLN A 8 19.38 3.93 8.35
C GLN A 8 17.85 3.83 8.26
N LYS A 9 17.15 4.95 8.05
CA LYS A 9 15.68 4.96 7.94
C LYS A 9 15.18 4.19 6.73
N HIS A 10 15.82 4.34 5.57
CA HIS A 10 15.52 3.53 4.39
C HIS A 10 15.67 2.03 4.65
N ARG A 11 16.70 1.61 5.39
CA ARG A 11 16.89 0.20 5.78
C ARG A 11 15.82 -0.27 6.77
N GLU A 12 15.46 0.56 7.75
CA GLU A 12 14.39 0.27 8.71
C GLU A 12 13.04 0.10 8.00
N LEU A 13 12.71 0.98 7.06
CA LEU A 13 11.52 0.88 6.21
C LEU A 13 11.47 -0.46 5.47
N ARG A 14 12.56 -0.84 4.80
CA ARG A 14 12.62 -2.12 4.09
C ARG A 14 12.41 -3.31 5.03
N SER A 15 12.98 -3.26 6.24
CA SER A 15 12.81 -4.32 7.23
C SER A 15 11.38 -4.41 7.75
N GLN A 16 10.72 -3.28 7.98
CA GLN A 16 9.35 -3.24 8.48
C GLN A 16 8.33 -3.60 7.39
N GLY A 17 8.57 -3.14 6.15
CA GLY A 17 7.73 -3.46 5.00
C GLY A 17 7.74 -4.94 4.62
N ALA A 18 8.84 -5.66 4.90
CA ALA A 18 8.91 -7.11 4.68
C ALA A 18 8.01 -7.93 5.63
N THR A 19 7.56 -7.33 6.73
CA THR A 19 6.65 -7.95 7.71
C THR A 19 5.36 -7.17 7.83
N LEU A 20 4.98 -6.44 6.77
CA LEU A 20 3.84 -5.55 6.78
C LEU A 20 2.55 -6.33 6.97
N ASP A 21 1.81 -5.95 7.99
CA ASP A 21 0.42 -6.33 8.19
C ASP A 21 -0.39 -5.04 8.20
N LEU A 22 -1.22 -4.84 7.16
CA LEU A 22 -2.05 -3.64 7.02
C LEU A 22 -3.18 -3.59 8.06
N GLU A 23 -3.49 -4.70 8.72
CA GLU A 23 -4.53 -4.81 9.75
C GLU A 23 -3.97 -4.59 11.17
N ASP A 24 -2.64 -4.61 11.36
CA ASP A 24 -2.00 -4.30 12.66
C ASP A 24 -1.72 -2.80 12.80
N ASP A 25 -2.67 -2.10 13.41
CA ASP A 25 -2.60 -0.68 13.76
C ASP A 25 -1.29 -0.25 14.45
N LYS A 26 -0.72 -1.09 15.32
CA LYS A 26 0.51 -0.73 16.05
C LYS A 26 1.72 -0.78 15.13
N ASN A 27 1.79 -1.79 14.26
CA ASN A 27 2.85 -1.89 13.27
C ASN A 27 2.74 -0.75 12.26
N MET A 28 1.53 -0.42 11.80
CA MET A 28 1.29 0.67 10.87
C MET A 28 1.68 2.03 11.43
N ARG A 29 1.38 2.31 12.70
CA ARG A 29 1.79 3.58 13.35
C ARG A 29 3.31 3.70 13.49
N LYS A 30 3.98 2.63 13.93
CA LYS A 30 5.45 2.60 14.04
C LYS A 30 6.14 2.74 12.67
N LEU A 31 5.56 2.12 11.66
CA LEU A 31 6.03 2.28 10.28
C LEU A 31 5.82 3.70 9.79
N ASN A 32 4.69 4.32 10.12
CA ASN A 32 4.44 5.72 9.78
C ASN A 32 5.47 6.66 10.41
N GLU A 33 5.84 6.47 11.68
CA GLU A 33 6.92 7.26 12.33
C GLU A 33 8.25 7.13 11.57
N THR A 34 8.61 5.91 11.17
CA THR A 34 9.83 5.65 10.38
C THR A 34 9.74 6.33 9.01
N CYS A 35 8.56 6.35 8.42
CA CYS A 35 8.28 7.01 7.15
C CYS A 35 8.39 8.53 7.22
N GLU A 36 7.82 9.15 8.25
CA GLU A 36 7.93 10.59 8.49
C GLU A 36 9.40 11.02 8.59
N GLU A 37 10.20 10.29 9.37
CA GLU A 37 11.64 10.52 9.50
C GLU A 37 12.42 10.34 8.19
N PHE A 38 12.06 9.34 7.37
CA PHE A 38 12.69 9.13 6.07
C PHE A 38 12.33 10.24 5.07
N LEU A 39 11.08 10.68 5.06
CA LEU A 39 10.61 11.71 4.13
C LEU A 39 11.37 13.03 4.31
N GLU A 40 11.73 13.40 5.54
CA GLU A 40 12.51 14.61 5.86
C GLU A 40 13.86 14.67 5.13
N CYS A 41 14.48 13.52 4.86
CA CYS A 41 15.81 13.43 4.25
C CYS A 41 15.82 12.84 2.83
N SER A 42 14.70 12.25 2.38
CA SER A 42 14.55 11.50 1.14
C SER A 42 15.07 12.23 -0.11
N THR A 43 14.78 13.53 -0.23
CA THR A 43 15.22 14.34 -1.39
C THR A 43 16.73 14.47 -1.45
N GLN A 44 17.38 14.75 -0.31
CA GLN A 44 18.84 14.84 -0.25
C GLN A 44 19.51 13.47 -0.42
N PHE A 45 18.83 12.41 0.00
CA PHE A 45 19.34 11.05 -0.10
C PHE A 45 19.50 10.57 -1.55
N LYS A 46 18.75 11.15 -2.49
CA LYS A 46 18.90 10.91 -3.94
C LYS A 46 20.21 11.46 -4.51
N CYS A 47 20.82 12.45 -3.87
CA CYS A 47 21.99 13.14 -4.43
C CYS A 47 23.18 12.21 -4.60
N GLY A 48 23.72 12.12 -5.82
CA GLY A 48 24.86 11.27 -6.13
C GLY A 48 24.52 9.77 -6.30
N GLY A 49 23.25 9.40 -6.19
CA GLY A 49 22.75 8.07 -6.52
C GLY A 49 22.69 7.82 -8.02
N THR A 50 22.70 6.55 -8.40
CA THR A 50 22.38 6.10 -9.75
C THR A 50 20.88 6.25 -10.03
N GLU A 51 20.46 6.12 -11.29
CA GLU A 51 19.04 6.10 -11.65
C GLU A 51 18.26 5.05 -10.85
N LYS A 52 18.83 3.85 -10.70
CA LYS A 52 18.24 2.78 -9.88
C LYS A 52 18.16 3.14 -8.39
N ASP A 53 19.14 3.86 -7.85
CA ASP A 53 19.07 4.33 -6.46
C ASP A 53 17.93 5.34 -6.28
N VAL A 54 17.76 6.25 -7.24
CA VAL A 54 16.67 7.22 -7.23
C VAL A 54 15.31 6.53 -7.31
N GLU A 55 15.16 5.54 -8.20
CA GLU A 55 13.94 4.75 -8.34
C GLU A 55 13.57 4.03 -7.03
N ASN A 56 14.52 3.31 -6.41
CA ASN A 56 14.29 2.65 -5.12
C ASN A 56 13.88 3.66 -4.02
N ILE A 57 14.48 4.85 -4.01
CA ILE A 57 14.12 5.90 -3.05
C ILE A 57 12.71 6.42 -3.33
N ASP A 58 12.33 6.58 -4.60
CA ASP A 58 10.99 7.01 -4.99
C ASP A 58 9.90 5.96 -4.67
N GLU A 59 10.22 4.68 -4.77
CA GLU A 59 9.37 3.59 -4.29
C GLU A 59 9.19 3.65 -2.78
N ALA A 60 10.27 3.85 -2.02
CA ALA A 60 10.19 3.99 -0.56
C ALA A 60 9.36 5.23 -0.15
N VAL A 61 9.51 6.35 -0.85
CA VAL A 61 8.67 7.55 -0.65
C VAL A 61 7.20 7.23 -0.96
N SER A 62 6.92 6.55 -2.08
CA SER A 62 5.56 6.18 -2.48
C SER A 62 4.92 5.24 -1.45
N TYR A 63 5.68 4.25 -0.96
CA TYR A 63 5.28 3.36 0.12
C TYR A 63 4.91 4.15 1.38
N CYS A 64 5.71 5.14 1.75
CA CYS A 64 5.41 5.98 2.90
C CYS A 64 4.12 6.80 2.75
N HIS A 65 3.77 7.24 1.55
CA HIS A 65 2.47 7.86 1.32
C HIS A 65 1.30 6.87 1.49
N VAL A 66 1.48 5.60 1.08
CA VAL A 66 0.49 4.54 1.32
C VAL A 66 0.29 4.32 2.82
N VAL A 67 1.37 4.25 3.59
CA VAL A 67 1.32 4.09 5.05
C VAL A 67 0.61 5.27 5.70
N ALA A 68 0.99 6.50 5.35
CA ALA A 68 0.37 7.72 5.87
C ALA A 68 -1.14 7.78 5.58
N PHE A 69 -1.57 7.31 4.41
CA PHE A 69 -2.99 7.19 4.07
C PHE A 69 -3.72 6.21 5.00
N HIS A 70 -3.16 5.02 5.24
CA HIS A 70 -3.80 3.99 6.07
C HIS A 70 -3.90 4.38 7.55
N VAL A 71 -3.01 5.23 8.05
CA VAL A 71 -3.10 5.76 9.43
C VAL A 71 -3.88 7.08 9.53
N SER A 72 -4.36 7.61 8.39
CA SER A 72 -5.05 8.89 8.37
C SER A 72 -6.43 8.78 9.03
N PRO A 73 -6.88 9.82 9.78
CA PRO A 73 -8.21 9.80 10.40
C PRO A 73 -9.36 9.58 9.41
N GLY A 74 -9.24 10.10 8.19
CA GLY A 74 -10.27 9.95 7.15
C GLY A 74 -10.38 8.53 6.62
N TYR A 75 -9.25 7.83 6.45
CA TYR A 75 -9.27 6.41 6.08
C TYR A 75 -9.81 5.55 7.22
N LEU A 76 -9.32 5.76 8.45
CA LEU A 76 -9.74 4.97 9.63
C LEU A 76 -11.24 5.11 9.91
N ASP A 77 -11.81 6.31 9.83
CA ASP A 77 -13.26 6.53 9.96
C ASP A 77 -14.06 5.85 8.82
N CYS A 78 -13.49 5.79 7.62
CA CYS A 78 -14.15 5.12 6.51
C CYS A 78 -14.14 3.60 6.63
N ILE A 79 -12.97 3.01 6.92
CA ILE A 79 -12.84 1.56 6.96
C ILE A 79 -13.71 0.98 8.09
N ASP A 80 -13.82 1.66 9.24
CA ASP A 80 -14.76 1.29 10.32
C ASP A 80 -16.22 1.23 9.83
N LYS A 81 -16.66 2.22 9.03
CA LYS A 81 -18.01 2.23 8.43
C LYS A 81 -18.19 1.09 7.45
N VAL A 82 -17.22 0.91 6.54
CA VAL A 82 -17.24 -0.11 5.49
C VAL A 82 -17.24 -1.52 6.08
N ASP A 83 -16.42 -1.77 7.09
CA ASP A 83 -16.32 -3.05 7.80
C ASP A 83 -17.59 -3.34 8.60
N THR A 84 -18.18 -2.33 9.24
CA THR A 84 -19.44 -2.45 10.00
C THR A 84 -20.61 -2.89 9.12
N LYS A 85 -20.58 -2.58 7.81
CA LYS A 85 -21.60 -3.07 6.85
C LYS A 85 -21.57 -4.59 6.72
N ASN A 86 -20.43 -5.24 7.01
CA ASN A 86 -20.23 -6.67 6.93
C ASN A 86 -20.65 -7.24 5.57
N SER A 87 -20.27 -6.53 4.50
CA SER A 87 -20.64 -6.87 3.12
C SER A 87 -19.83 -8.06 2.62
N THR A 88 -20.40 -8.82 1.67
CA THR A 88 -19.65 -9.87 0.97
C THR A 88 -18.52 -9.30 0.10
N CYS A 89 -18.58 -8.00 -0.22
CA CYS A 89 -17.54 -7.32 -0.99
C CYS A 89 -16.24 -7.27 -0.17
N VAL A 90 -16.30 -6.70 1.03
CA VAL A 90 -15.15 -6.51 1.92
C VAL A 90 -14.67 -7.85 2.48
N GLN A 91 -15.58 -8.71 2.94
CA GLN A 91 -15.22 -10.04 3.47
C GLN A 91 -14.46 -10.92 2.47
N GLY A 92 -14.75 -10.77 1.18
CA GLY A 92 -14.11 -11.54 0.11
C GLY A 92 -12.94 -10.81 -0.54
N TRP A 93 -12.61 -9.60 -0.09
CA TRP A 93 -11.59 -8.80 -0.72
C TRP A 93 -10.21 -9.11 -0.16
N ASN A 94 -9.34 -9.63 -1.02
CA ASN A 94 -7.92 -9.75 -0.76
C ASN A 94 -7.18 -9.31 -2.05
N PRO A 95 -6.59 -8.10 -2.08
CA PRO A 95 -5.93 -7.57 -3.27
C PRO A 95 -4.56 -8.20 -3.52
N PHE A 96 -3.94 -8.82 -2.50
CA PHE A 96 -2.59 -9.42 -2.58
C PHE A 96 -2.56 -10.81 -1.92
N PRO A 97 -3.31 -11.80 -2.46
CA PRO A 97 -3.37 -13.12 -1.84
C PRO A 97 -2.08 -13.93 -2.08
N ASP A 98 -1.71 -14.71 -1.07
CA ASP A 98 -0.64 -15.71 -1.21
C ASP A 98 -1.12 -16.89 -2.08
N PHE A 99 -0.33 -17.24 -3.10
CA PHE A 99 -0.68 -18.33 -4.00
C PHE A 99 0.16 -19.59 -3.75
N GLU A 100 -0.52 -20.65 -3.32
CA GLU A 100 0.01 -22.01 -3.31
C GLU A 100 -0.35 -22.76 -4.61
N GLY A 101 0.50 -23.69 -5.04
CA GLY A 101 0.27 -24.56 -6.21
C GLY A 101 1.42 -24.57 -7.21
N THR A 102 1.17 -25.17 -8.38
CA THR A 102 2.10 -25.07 -9.53
C THR A 102 2.14 -23.64 -10.09
N GLU A 103 3.14 -23.33 -10.90
CA GLU A 103 3.25 -22.00 -11.53
C GLU A 103 2.03 -21.67 -12.39
N GLU A 104 1.44 -22.67 -13.08
CA GLU A 104 0.20 -22.47 -13.83
C GLU A 104 -1.00 -22.16 -12.92
N GLU A 105 -1.11 -22.85 -11.78
CA GLU A 105 -2.18 -22.59 -10.81
C GLU A 105 -2.05 -21.20 -10.19
N LYS A 106 -0.82 -20.80 -9.84
CA LYS A 106 -0.54 -19.45 -9.33
C LYS A 106 -0.89 -18.38 -10.36
N ALA A 107 -0.51 -18.56 -11.63
CA ALA A 107 -0.82 -17.61 -12.69
C ALA A 107 -2.34 -17.43 -12.92
N VAL A 108 -3.12 -18.52 -12.84
CA VAL A 108 -4.59 -18.45 -12.93
C VAL A 108 -5.17 -17.67 -11.75
N LYS A 109 -4.74 -17.98 -10.53
CA LYS A 109 -5.22 -17.30 -9.31
C LYS A 109 -4.79 -15.83 -9.28
N GLN A 110 -3.57 -15.51 -9.71
CA GLN A 110 -3.08 -14.13 -9.83
C GLN A 110 -3.94 -13.33 -10.81
N LYS A 111 -4.23 -13.89 -11.99
CA LYS A 111 -5.11 -13.23 -12.96
C LYS A 111 -6.51 -12.97 -12.41
N GLU A 112 -7.05 -13.88 -11.61
CA GLU A 112 -8.34 -13.70 -10.93
C GLU A 112 -8.27 -12.62 -9.84
N ALA A 113 -7.24 -12.63 -9.00
CA ALA A 113 -7.01 -11.59 -7.99
C ALA A 113 -6.88 -10.21 -8.63
N CYS A 114 -6.11 -10.08 -9.71
CA CYS A 114 -5.94 -8.82 -10.43
C CYS A 114 -7.24 -8.29 -11.06
N ARG A 115 -8.11 -9.18 -11.57
CA ARG A 115 -9.45 -8.79 -12.04
C ARG A 115 -10.34 -8.27 -10.92
N ASN A 116 -10.17 -8.81 -9.73
CA ASN A 116 -10.94 -8.48 -8.54
C ASN A 116 -10.17 -7.56 -7.56
N PHE A 117 -9.15 -6.86 -8.06
CA PHE A 117 -8.22 -6.07 -7.21
C PHE A 117 -8.95 -5.02 -6.37
N PHE A 118 -10.05 -4.47 -6.90
CA PHE A 118 -10.93 -3.54 -6.21
C PHE A 118 -12.26 -4.19 -5.78
N GLY A 119 -12.19 -5.46 -5.38
CA GLY A 119 -13.34 -6.28 -5.08
C GLY A 119 -13.98 -6.87 -6.33
N LYS A 120 -14.77 -7.92 -6.11
CA LYS A 120 -15.50 -8.60 -7.18
C LYS A 120 -16.42 -7.61 -7.91
N ASP A 121 -16.34 -7.59 -9.24
CA ASP A 121 -17.08 -6.66 -10.09
C ASP A 121 -16.84 -5.17 -9.74
N GLY A 122 -15.71 -4.84 -9.11
CA GLY A 122 -15.36 -3.48 -8.68
C GLY A 122 -16.20 -2.96 -7.50
N CYS A 123 -16.77 -3.85 -6.69
CA CYS A 123 -17.73 -3.49 -5.65
C CYS A 123 -17.20 -2.46 -4.63
N LEU A 124 -15.89 -2.41 -4.35
CA LEU A 124 -15.32 -1.45 -3.38
C LEU A 124 -15.50 0.01 -3.79
N GLU A 125 -15.49 0.30 -5.09
CA GLU A 125 -15.71 1.66 -5.58
C GLU A 125 -17.03 2.21 -5.04
N LYS A 126 -18.08 1.42 -5.17
CA LYS A 126 -19.41 1.79 -4.71
C LYS A 126 -19.47 1.86 -3.19
N GLU A 127 -18.92 0.87 -2.49
CA GLU A 127 -19.00 0.85 -1.02
C GLU A 127 -18.27 2.02 -0.37
N ILE A 128 -17.04 2.30 -0.80
CA ILE A 128 -16.26 3.43 -0.27
C ILE A 128 -16.90 4.76 -0.68
N SER A 129 -17.39 4.88 -1.92
CA SER A 129 -18.04 6.12 -2.38
C SER A 129 -19.35 6.42 -1.64
N ASP A 130 -20.19 5.41 -1.40
CA ASP A 130 -21.49 5.55 -0.75
C ASP A 130 -21.36 5.78 0.77
N MET A 131 -20.40 5.12 1.42
CA MET A 131 -20.25 5.17 2.88
C MET A 131 -19.32 6.28 3.38
N CYS A 132 -18.41 6.72 2.51
CA CYS A 132 -17.37 7.67 2.85
C CYS A 132 -17.44 8.86 1.89
N SER A 133 -16.77 8.75 0.72
CA SER A 133 -16.87 9.74 -0.35
C SER A 133 -16.20 9.25 -1.63
N VAL A 134 -16.60 9.84 -2.76
CA VAL A 134 -15.94 9.65 -4.06
C VAL A 134 -14.45 10.04 -4.02
N GLU A 135 -14.12 11.08 -3.25
CA GLU A 135 -12.74 11.56 -3.13
C GLU A 135 -11.87 10.58 -2.35
N LEU A 136 -12.40 10.01 -1.27
CA LEU A 136 -11.69 8.97 -0.54
C LEU A 136 -11.51 7.70 -1.38
N TRP A 137 -12.48 7.35 -2.23
CA TRP A 137 -12.30 6.27 -3.20
C TRP A 137 -11.14 6.54 -4.18
N LYS A 138 -11.04 7.77 -4.70
CA LYS A 138 -9.92 8.14 -5.59
C LYS A 138 -8.58 8.04 -4.88
N ASP A 139 -8.50 8.49 -3.63
CA ASP A 139 -7.28 8.38 -2.82
C ASP A 139 -6.95 6.92 -2.52
N PHE A 140 -7.94 6.11 -2.12
CA PHE A 140 -7.77 4.67 -1.92
C PHE A 140 -7.22 4.00 -3.17
N LYS A 141 -7.86 4.19 -4.32
CA LYS A 141 -7.43 3.64 -5.61
C LYS A 141 -6.01 4.05 -5.95
N LYS A 142 -5.67 5.33 -5.77
CA LYS A 142 -4.32 5.85 -6.02
C LYS A 142 -3.26 5.14 -5.17
N HIS A 143 -3.49 4.99 -3.86
CA HIS A 143 -2.51 4.37 -2.96
C HIS A 143 -2.38 2.87 -3.20
N TYR A 144 -3.47 2.15 -3.48
CA TYR A 144 -3.40 0.72 -3.81
C TYR A 144 -2.74 0.45 -5.16
N LEU A 145 -2.92 1.31 -6.17
CA LEU A 145 -2.17 1.21 -7.42
C LEU A 145 -0.68 1.51 -7.24
N ALA A 146 -0.33 2.48 -6.37
CA ALA A 146 1.07 2.74 -6.03
C ALA A 146 1.70 1.53 -5.33
N LEU A 147 0.99 0.90 -4.38
CA LEU A 147 1.45 -0.31 -3.72
C LEU A 147 1.59 -1.48 -4.70
N ASN A 148 0.64 -1.65 -5.61
CA ASN A 148 0.73 -2.64 -6.68
C ASN A 148 1.96 -2.46 -7.54
N LYS A 149 2.32 -1.22 -7.89
CA LYS A 149 3.54 -0.93 -8.68
C LYS A 149 4.81 -1.35 -7.94
N ILE A 150 4.86 -1.18 -6.61
CA ILE A 150 6.02 -1.53 -5.78
C ILE A 150 6.15 -3.06 -5.64
N ILE A 151 5.03 -3.76 -5.50
CA ILE A 151 5.01 -5.23 -5.30
C ILE A 151 5.02 -5.98 -6.63
N GLU A 152 4.69 -5.31 -7.73
CA GLU A 152 4.54 -5.88 -9.07
C GLU A 152 3.50 -7.03 -9.10
N ALA A 153 2.42 -6.88 -8.31
CA ALA A 153 1.43 -7.94 -8.13
C ALA A 153 0.53 -8.13 -9.35
N CYS A 154 0.17 -7.04 -10.04
CA CYS A 154 -0.74 -7.02 -11.17
C CYS A 154 -0.29 -6.01 -12.24
N ASP A 155 -0.45 -6.40 -13.51
CA ASP A 155 -0.29 -5.48 -14.64
C ASP A 155 -1.62 -4.76 -14.91
N PHE A 156 -1.65 -3.47 -14.61
CA PHE A 156 -2.73 -2.57 -15.00
C PHE A 156 -2.22 -1.69 -16.14
N ASP A 157 -2.86 -1.79 -17.32
CA ASP A 157 -2.61 -0.93 -18.48
C ASP A 157 -2.91 0.56 -18.18
#